data_AF-A0A972MQR6-F1
#
_entry.id   AF-A0A972MQR6-F1
#
_cell.length_a   1.000
_cell.length_b   1.000
_cell.length_c   1.000
_cell.angle_alpha   90.00
_cell.angle_beta   90.00
_cell.angle_gamma   90.00
#
_symmetry.space_group_name_H-M   'P 1'
#
loop_
_entity.id
_entity.type
_entity.pdbx_description
1 polymer ?
#
loop_
_entity_poly.entity_id
_entity_poly.type
_entity_poly.pdbx_seq_one_letter_code
_entity_poly.pdbx_strand_id
1 'polypeptide(L)' 'MVKSTFTLPDALWQELDEMAKELGKKKSHLVSEALEYYFDMLDLRLAKKRSQELKEGKETISFEEIAKEYGL' A
#
# COMPACT_ATOMS: atom_id res chain seq x y z
N MET A 1 5.66 12.43 -12.03
CA MET A 1 5.23 11.03 -12.28
C MET A 1 6.46 10.20 -12.60
N VAL A 2 6.60 9.04 -11.96
CA VAL A 2 7.66 8.06 -12.28
C VAL A 2 7.10 7.05 -13.26
N LYS A 3 7.88 6.68 -14.29
CA LYS A 3 7.50 5.62 -15.24
C LYS A 3 8.01 4.28 -14.71
N SER A 4 7.11 3.31 -14.57
CA SER A 4 7.42 1.97 -14.10
C SER A 4 7.06 0.93 -15.15
N THR A 5 7.86 -0.15 -15.22
CA THR A 5 7.63 -1.29 -16.10
C THR A 5 7.64 -2.55 -15.24
N PHE A 6 6.65 -3.42 -15.44
CA PHE A 6 6.55 -4.72 -14.78
C PHE A 6 5.84 -5.71 -15.72
N THR A 7 6.03 -6.99 -15.48
CA THR A 7 5.40 -8.07 -16.24
C THR A 7 4.13 -8.50 -15.55
N LEU A 8 3.08 -8.72 -16.33
CA LEU A 8 1.82 -9.31 -15.88
C LEU A 8 1.59 -10.64 -16.60
N PRO A 9 0.95 -11.62 -15.95
CA PRO A 9 0.41 -12.79 -16.64
C PRO A 9 -0.59 -12.36 -17.72
N ASP A 10 -0.62 -13.07 -18.84
CA ASP A 10 -1.47 -12.73 -19.99
C ASP A 10 -2.95 -12.64 -19.64
N ALA A 11 -3.45 -13.56 -18.79
CA ALA A 11 -4.84 -13.55 -18.34
C ALA A 11 -5.19 -12.26 -17.58
N LEU A 12 -4.31 -11.81 -16.67
CA LEU A 12 -4.52 -10.59 -15.90
C LEU A 12 -4.43 -9.34 -16.79
N TRP A 13 -3.57 -9.37 -17.81
CA TRP A 13 -3.50 -8.29 -18.80
C TRP A 13 -4.79 -8.18 -19.62
N GLN A 14 -5.38 -9.31 -20.02
CA GLN A 14 -6.66 -9.35 -20.75
C GLN A 14 -7.79 -8.79 -19.89
N GLU A 15 -7.92 -9.24 -18.64
CA GLU A 15 -8.91 -8.71 -17.70
C GLU A 15 -8.76 -7.19 -17.51
N LEU A 16 -7.53 -6.69 -17.34
CA LEU A 16 -7.27 -5.25 -17.22
C LEU A 16 -7.67 -4.48 -18.50
N ASP A 17 -7.43 -5.06 -19.69
CA ASP A 17 -7.84 -4.45 -20.96
C ASP A 17 -9.36 -4.38 -21.12
N GLU A 18 -10.07 -5.45 -20.78
CA GLU A 18 -11.53 -5.53 -20.80
C GLU A 18 -12.16 -4.53 -19.84
N MET A 19 -11.73 -4.53 -18.57
CA MET A 19 -12.23 -3.59 -17.56
C MET A 19 -11.94 -2.13 -17.94
N ALA A 20 -10.76 -1.84 -18.50
CA ALA A 20 -10.41 -0.51 -18.97
C ALA A 20 -11.36 -0.02 -20.09
N LYS A 21 -11.69 -0.91 -21.03
CA LYS A 21 -12.61 -0.61 -22.14
C LYS A 21 -14.03 -0.40 -21.62
N GLU A 22 -14.52 -1.31 -20.78
CA GLU A 22 -15.88 -1.26 -20.22
C GLU A 22 -16.11 0.01 -19.40
N LEU A 23 -15.14 0.40 -18.58
CA LEU A 23 -15.23 1.58 -17.72
C LEU A 23 -14.83 2.89 -18.43
N GLY A 24 -14.38 2.82 -19.69
CA GLY A 24 -13.86 3.98 -20.42
C GLY A 24 -12.64 4.64 -19.76
N LYS A 25 -11.86 3.86 -18.97
CA LYS A 25 -10.69 4.34 -18.22
C LYS A 25 -9.39 3.90 -18.88
N LYS A 26 -8.30 4.65 -18.63
CA LYS A 26 -6.96 4.20 -19.01
C LYS A 26 -6.51 3.06 -18.10
N LYS A 27 -5.88 2.02 -18.65
CA LYS A 27 -5.28 0.90 -17.87
C LYS A 27 -4.37 1.39 -16.76
N SER A 28 -3.52 2.38 -17.05
CA SER A 28 -2.61 2.97 -16.06
C SER A 28 -3.34 3.61 -14.89
N HIS A 29 -4.55 4.15 -15.12
CA HIS A 29 -5.36 4.74 -14.07
C HIS A 29 -5.97 3.66 -13.18
N LEU A 30 -6.51 2.59 -13.77
CA LEU A 30 -6.99 1.43 -13.03
C LEU A 30 -5.89 0.76 -12.19
N VAL A 31 -4.68 0.64 -12.76
CA VAL A 31 -3.52 0.12 -12.00
C VAL A 31 -3.16 1.04 -10.84
N SER A 32 -3.19 2.37 -11.03
CA SER A 32 -2.94 3.33 -9.94
C SER A 32 -3.97 3.17 -8.83
N GLU A 33 -5.26 3.19 -9.17
CA GLU A 33 -6.35 3.01 -8.20
C GLU A 33 -6.20 1.67 -7.45
N ALA A 34 -5.95 0.58 -8.17
CA ALA A 34 -5.78 -0.74 -7.55
C ALA A 34 -4.58 -0.80 -6.59
N LEU A 35 -3.46 -0.16 -6.93
CA LEU A 35 -2.29 -0.08 -6.06
C LEU A 35 -2.55 0.78 -4.82
N GLU A 36 -3.22 1.92 -4.97
CA GLU A 36 -3.65 2.78 -3.86
C GLU A 36 -4.53 1.99 -2.88
N TYR A 37 -5.58 1.33 -3.37
CA TYR A 37 -6.44 0.49 -2.54
C TYR A 37 -5.69 -0.66 -1.86
N TYR A 38 -4.78 -1.31 -2.58
CA TYR A 38 -3.99 -2.41 -2.03
C TYR A 38 -3.07 -1.93 -0.90
N PHE A 39 -2.42 -0.77 -1.07
CA PHE A 39 -1.55 -0.20 -0.06
C PHE A 39 -2.32 0.28 1.17
N ASP A 40 -3.49 0.91 1.01
CA ASP A 40 -4.35 1.27 2.15
C ASP A 40 -4.76 0.03 2.97
N MET A 41 -5.09 -1.06 2.28
CA MET A 41 -5.41 -2.33 2.94
C MET A 41 -4.20 -2.90 3.69
N LEU A 42 -3.01 -2.85 3.08
CA LEU A 42 -1.77 -3.33 3.71
C LEU A 42 -1.40 -2.49 4.93
N ASP A 43 -1.56 -1.17 4.86
CA ASP A 43 -1.32 -0.25 5.98
C ASP A 43 -2.24 -0.57 7.16
N LEU A 44 -3.53 -0.81 6.90
CA LEU A 44 -4.45 -1.23 7.95
C LEU A 44 -4.04 -2.57 8.56
N ARG A 45 -3.62 -3.55 7.74
CA ARG A 45 -3.15 -4.85 8.24
C ARG A 45 -1.91 -4.69 9.13
N LEU A 46 -0.97 -3.85 8.71
CA LEU A 46 0.25 -3.58 9.47
C LEU A 46 -0.04 -2.84 10.77
N ALA A 47 -0.95 -1.87 10.75
CA ALA A 47 -1.40 -1.17 11.96
C ALA A 47 -2.04 -2.12 12.97
N LYS A 48 -2.90 -3.04 12.51
CA LYS A 48 -3.50 -4.08 13.36
C LYS A 48 -2.44 -5.00 13.98
N LYS A 49 -1.47 -5.44 13.17
CA LYS A 49 -0.35 -6.25 13.66
C LYS A 49 0.43 -5.52 14.76
N ARG A 50 0.83 -4.27 14.51
CA ARG A 50 1.54 -3.44 15.50
C ARG A 50 0.72 -3.26 16.78
N SER A 51 -0.60 -3.04 16.66
CA SER A 51 -1.50 -2.94 17.81
C SER A 51 -1.57 -4.23 18.63
N GLN A 52 -1.53 -5.39 17.99
CA GLN A 52 -1.47 -6.69 18.70
C GLN A 52 -0.14 -6.88 19.42
N GLU A 53 0.98 -6.61 18.74
CA GLU A 53 2.31 -6.70 19.36
C GLU A 53 2.42 -5.81 20.62
N LEU A 54 1.84 -4.60 20.59
CA LEU A 54 1.77 -3.73 21.77
C LEU A 54 0.97 -4.36 22.92
N LYS A 55 -0.16 -5.00 22.62
CA LYS A 55 -0.96 -5.72 23.64
C LYS A 55 -0.23 -6.92 24.22
N GLU A 56 0.65 -7.54 23.44
CA GLU A 56 1.51 -8.65 23.85
C GLU A 56 2.75 -8.19 24.62
N GLY A 57 2.89 -6.88 24.88
CA GLY A 57 3.96 -6.32 25.69
C GLY A 57 5.23 -5.98 24.92
N LYS A 58 5.14 -5.78 23.61
CA LYS A 58 6.27 -5.27 22.81
C LYS A 58 6.75 -3.93 23.37
N GLU A 59 8.06 -3.81 23.54
CA GLU A 59 8.69 -2.59 24.04
C GLU A 59 8.37 -1.39 23.14
N THR A 60 8.08 -0.27 23.80
CA THR A 60 7.82 1.02 23.18
C THR A 60 8.86 2.02 23.63
N ILE A 61 9.21 2.95 22.74
CA ILE A 61 10.00 4.13 23.05
C ILE A 61 9.05 5.31 23.32
N SER A 62 9.35 6.14 24.30
CA SER A 62 8.56 7.34 24.59
C SER A 62 8.83 8.45 23.57
N PHE A 63 7.92 9.43 23.49
CA PHE A 63 8.13 10.57 22.62
C PHE A 63 9.36 11.40 23.06
N GLU A 64 9.59 11.53 24.36
CA GLU A 64 10.75 12.25 24.92
C GLU A 64 12.08 11.58 24.53
N GLU A 65 12.11 10.24 24.51
CA GLU A 65 13.28 9.47 24.08
C GLU A 65 13.57 9.69 22.59
N ILE A 66 12.54 9.65 21.74
CA ILE A 66 12.66 9.95 20.30
C ILE A 66 13.10 11.40 20.08
N ALA A 67 12.46 12.36 20.74
CA ALA A 67 12.76 13.78 20.56
C ALA A 67 14.23 14.09 20.89
N LYS A 68 14.74 13.50 21.97
CA LYS A 68 16.17 13.60 22.34
C LYS A 68 17.10 12.96 21.31
N GLU A 69 16.73 11.82 20.73
CA GLU A 69 17.54 11.13 19.71
C GLU A 69 17.65 11.94 18.41
N TYR A 70 16.57 12.61 18.00
CA TYR A 70 16.50 13.37 16.74
C TYR A 70 16.72 14.88 16.90
N GLY A 71 16.96 15.38 18.12
CA GLY A 71 17.21 16.80 18.39
C GLY A 71 15.99 17.70 18.20
N LEU A 72 14.80 17.17 18.51
CA LEU A 72 13.50 17.86 18.44
C LEU A 72 13.10 18.48 19.77
#